data_AF-A0A5S4GAM0-F1
#
_entry.id   AF-A0A5S4GAM0-F1
#
_cell.length_a   1.000
_cell.length_b   1.000
_cell.length_c   1.000
_cell.angle_alpha   90.00
_cell.angle_beta   90.00
_cell.angle_gamma   90.00
#
_symmetry.space_group_name_H-M   'P 1'
#
loop_
_entity.id
_entity.type
_entity.pdbx_description
1 polymer ?
#
loop_
_entity_poly.entity_id
_entity_poly.type
_entity_poly.pdbx_seq_one_letter_code
_entity_poly.pdbx_strand_id
1 'polypeptide(L)'
;VVDGVEVTGEPPWRASYRDPAGRRRALEAYCEELYGFTPFDVVDLDVPEAGLTGVAFILPAPVSPTARASHRVYLKRMLLAENVEGLLPEWAFFARCVVDAGELRPTASREALYEDELLESTRLGLGDVLRQWLVKLSETDPARLRAFLRLHQLGVKAMALHDDDMLRIVDRWLDYETSAGPMTLHEFRRRHPDGRFTASVDEFRRLSAVAGAQGIGLVNGGYVHDTEIIERLPDLDPDIRLARLDAAELTTTFGVLDPAAELALRPFLAAAQRAVERLGCEVVVRDFDPASLPALYLTSRDAQFREELTRAREEAGELWADVLGAVNASAGVERPQLVLNYRNPLARRVTSLGDGGPVELAVQALYGQALLLGHHPLRPADTAVLNRSFIGLLEWAVHSPEAPE
;
A
#
# COMPACT_ATOMS: atom_id res chain seq x y z
N VAL A 1 -16.89 46.60 19.75
CA VAL A 1 -15.45 46.84 19.99
C VAL A 1 -15.20 46.70 21.48
N VAL A 2 -14.32 45.79 21.90
CA VAL A 2 -13.78 45.71 23.28
C VAL A 2 -12.27 45.79 23.10
N ASP A 3 -11.60 46.68 23.85
CA ASP A 3 -10.16 46.95 23.74
C ASP A 3 -9.65 47.29 22.33
N GLY A 4 -10.44 48.02 21.55
CA GLY A 4 -10.04 48.44 20.19
C GLY A 4 -10.16 47.35 19.13
N VAL A 5 -10.59 46.13 19.51
CA VAL A 5 -10.86 45.00 18.60
C VAL A 5 -12.36 44.90 18.34
N GLU A 6 -12.76 44.80 17.07
CA GLU A 6 -14.17 44.66 16.69
C GLU A 6 -14.68 43.24 17.03
N VAL A 7 -15.30 43.09 18.21
CA VAL A 7 -15.73 41.78 18.76
C VAL A 7 -16.85 41.07 17.96
N THR A 8 -17.58 41.78 17.10
CA THR A 8 -18.66 41.21 16.26
C THR A 8 -18.60 41.81 14.86
N GLY A 9 -17.51 41.52 14.14
CA GLY A 9 -17.43 41.77 12.70
C GLY A 9 -18.30 40.79 11.90
N GLU A 10 -18.51 41.10 10.62
CA GLU A 10 -19.03 40.13 9.66
C GLU A 10 -17.99 38.98 9.49
N PRO A 11 -18.42 37.71 9.43
CA PRO A 11 -17.48 36.61 9.24
C PRO A 11 -16.61 36.83 7.98
N PRO A 12 -15.30 36.53 8.03
CA PRO A 12 -14.38 36.80 6.91
C PRO A 12 -14.84 36.19 5.58
N TRP A 13 -15.52 35.05 5.60
CA TRP A 13 -16.03 34.43 4.37
C TRP A 13 -17.26 35.13 3.76
N ARG A 14 -18.00 35.93 4.54
CA ARG A 14 -19.14 36.75 4.08
C ARG A 14 -18.75 38.20 3.75
N ALA A 15 -17.63 38.68 4.27
CA ALA A 15 -17.16 40.04 4.05
C ALA A 15 -16.91 40.33 2.55
N SER A 16 -17.11 41.59 2.16
CA SER A 16 -16.81 42.07 0.80
C SER A 16 -15.34 42.47 0.66
N TYR A 17 -14.70 42.02 -0.42
CA TYR A 17 -13.30 42.31 -0.70
C TYR A 17 -13.13 42.98 -2.08
N ARG A 18 -12.08 43.79 -2.22
CA ARG A 18 -11.76 44.50 -3.46
C ARG A 18 -11.49 43.56 -4.64
N ASP A 19 -10.83 42.44 -4.37
CA ASP A 19 -10.45 41.45 -5.37
C ASP A 19 -10.31 40.05 -4.73
N PRO A 20 -10.33 38.97 -5.54
CA PRO A 20 -10.22 37.60 -5.04
C PRO A 20 -8.92 37.31 -4.27
N ALA A 21 -7.81 37.97 -4.61
CA ALA A 21 -6.53 37.75 -3.93
C ALA A 21 -6.52 38.38 -2.53
N GLY A 22 -7.17 39.54 -2.37
CA GLY A 22 -7.43 40.18 -1.08
C GLY A 22 -8.28 39.31 -0.17
N ARG A 23 -9.35 38.71 -0.72
CA ARG A 23 -10.18 37.75 0.02
C ARG A 23 -9.35 36.54 0.47
N ARG A 24 -8.59 35.93 -0.44
CA ARG A 24 -7.74 34.77 -0.12
C ARG A 24 -6.77 35.07 1.04
N ARG A 25 -6.04 36.19 0.98
CA ARG A 25 -5.12 36.60 2.06
C ARG A 25 -5.83 36.80 3.41
N ALA A 26 -7.03 37.37 3.39
CA ALA A 26 -7.81 37.56 4.62
C ALA A 26 -8.25 36.22 5.22
N LEU A 27 -8.64 35.25 4.40
CA LEU A 27 -8.99 33.91 4.86
C LEU A 27 -7.79 33.10 5.35
N GLU A 28 -6.64 33.24 4.68
CA GLU A 28 -5.37 32.65 5.13
C GLU A 28 -4.95 33.22 6.51
N ALA A 29 -5.00 34.55 6.68
CA ALA A 29 -4.72 35.19 7.96
C ALA A 29 -5.71 34.77 9.05
N TYR A 30 -6.99 34.64 8.71
CA TYR A 30 -8.00 34.14 9.64
C TYR A 30 -7.72 32.70 10.08
N CYS A 31 -7.29 31.83 9.15
CA CYS A 31 -6.88 30.46 9.47
C CYS A 31 -5.65 30.43 10.38
N GLU A 32 -4.65 31.28 10.13
CA GLU A 32 -3.45 31.40 10.96
C GLU A 32 -3.80 31.87 12.38
N GLU A 33 -4.66 32.88 12.52
CA GLU A 33 -5.11 33.37 13.82
C GLU A 33 -5.90 32.30 14.59
N LEU A 34 -6.78 31.59 13.89
CA LEU A 34 -7.71 30.64 14.50
C LEU A 34 -7.09 29.29 14.83
N TYR A 35 -6.32 28.74 13.89
CA TYR A 35 -5.80 27.36 13.94
C TYR A 35 -4.27 27.29 14.01
N GLY A 36 -3.56 28.41 13.86
CA GLY A 36 -2.10 28.45 13.98
C GLY A 36 -1.36 27.91 12.75
N PHE A 37 -2.01 27.79 11.60
CA PHE A 37 -1.37 27.34 10.36
C PHE A 37 -1.84 28.12 9.12
N THR A 38 -0.94 28.30 8.16
CA THR A 38 -1.27 28.76 6.81
C THR A 38 -1.88 27.60 6.02
N PRO A 39 -3.11 27.73 5.48
CA PRO A 39 -3.76 26.61 4.80
C PRO A 39 -3.08 26.30 3.45
N PHE A 40 -3.07 25.01 3.08
CA PHE A 40 -2.69 24.59 1.73
C PHE A 40 -3.62 25.21 0.69
N ASP A 41 -4.92 25.23 0.98
CA ASP A 41 -5.93 25.88 0.15
C ASP A 41 -7.17 26.25 0.97
N VAL A 42 -8.03 27.08 0.41
CA VAL A 42 -9.29 27.51 1.01
C VAL A 42 -10.43 27.22 0.05
N VAL A 43 -11.43 26.49 0.53
CA VAL A 43 -12.62 26.11 -0.22
C VAL A 43 -13.84 26.76 0.41
N ASP A 44 -14.60 27.51 -0.39
CA ASP A 44 -15.87 28.08 0.06
C ASP A 44 -16.92 26.99 0.22
N LEU A 45 -17.64 27.03 1.34
CA LEU A 45 -18.70 26.09 1.66
C LEU A 45 -20.04 26.82 1.62
N ASP A 46 -20.97 26.28 0.86
CA ASP A 46 -22.36 26.74 0.81
C ASP A 46 -23.27 25.52 0.66
N VAL A 47 -24.13 25.30 1.65
CA VAL A 47 -25.16 24.25 1.65
C VAL A 47 -26.49 24.91 2.00
N PRO A 48 -27.27 25.35 1.00
CA PRO A 48 -28.48 26.14 1.20
C PRO A 48 -29.55 25.43 2.05
N GLU A 49 -29.68 24.10 1.93
CA GLU A 49 -30.66 23.31 2.68
C GLU A 49 -30.48 23.41 4.21
N ALA A 50 -29.24 23.57 4.67
CA ALA A 50 -28.89 23.74 6.08
C ALA A 50 -28.79 25.22 6.50
N GLY A 51 -28.99 26.14 5.55
CA GLY A 51 -28.61 27.55 5.69
C GLY A 51 -27.14 27.69 6.08
N LEU A 52 -26.27 26.81 5.58
CA LEU A 52 -24.87 26.72 5.99
C LEU A 52 -23.99 27.47 5.00
N THR A 53 -23.19 28.40 5.52
CA THR A 53 -22.10 29.03 4.77
C THR A 53 -20.82 28.99 5.59
N GLY A 54 -19.67 28.85 4.93
CA GLY A 54 -18.40 28.81 5.64
C GLY A 54 -17.22 28.64 4.71
N VAL A 55 -16.11 28.20 5.29
CA VAL A 55 -14.89 27.85 4.57
C VAL A 55 -14.29 26.58 5.13
N ALA A 56 -13.73 25.75 4.24
CA ALA A 56 -12.84 24.66 4.57
C ALA A 56 -11.39 25.08 4.29
N PHE A 57 -10.55 24.96 5.30
CA PHE A 57 -9.11 25.13 5.23
C PHE A 57 -8.46 23.77 5.03
N ILE A 58 -7.77 23.61 3.90
CA ILE A 58 -7.03 22.39 3.58
C ILE A 58 -5.71 22.42 4.33
N LEU A 59 -5.39 21.34 5.03
CA LEU A 59 -4.23 21.28 5.91
C LEU A 59 -2.91 21.28 5.09
N PRO A 60 -1.87 22.00 5.55
CA PRO A 60 -0.58 22.08 4.85
C PRO A 60 0.35 20.88 5.10
N ALA A 61 -0.05 19.97 5.99
CA ALA A 61 0.74 18.83 6.43
C ALA A 61 -0.12 17.56 6.41
N PRO A 62 0.50 16.36 6.27
CA PRO A 62 -0.25 15.10 6.25
C PRO A 62 -0.92 14.85 7.60
N VAL A 63 -2.09 14.23 7.57
CA VAL A 63 -2.89 13.92 8.76
C VAL A 63 -3.27 12.45 8.75
N SER A 64 -3.24 11.82 9.94
CA SER A 64 -3.72 10.45 10.10
C SER A 64 -5.24 10.41 9.92
N PRO A 65 -5.82 9.41 9.23
CA PRO A 65 -7.27 9.19 9.21
C PRO A 65 -7.88 9.00 10.60
N THR A 66 -7.08 8.53 11.57
CA THR A 66 -7.52 8.38 12.97
C THR A 66 -7.52 9.69 13.74
N ALA A 67 -6.97 10.76 13.18
CA ALA A 67 -7.04 12.08 13.80
C ALA A 67 -8.46 12.60 13.67
N ARG A 68 -9.06 12.98 14.79
CA ARG A 68 -10.41 13.53 14.80
C ARG A 68 -10.41 14.88 14.10
N ALA A 69 -11.14 14.98 12.99
CA ALA A 69 -11.36 16.25 12.33
C ALA A 69 -12.34 17.06 13.18
N SER A 70 -11.82 18.13 13.79
CA SER A 70 -12.60 19.01 14.64
C SER A 70 -12.90 20.31 13.90
N HIS A 71 -14.18 20.68 13.86
CA HIS A 71 -14.69 21.81 13.08
C HIS A 71 -15.23 22.89 14.01
N ARG A 72 -15.03 24.15 13.66
CA ARG A 72 -15.60 25.27 14.38
C ARG A 72 -16.98 25.59 13.80
N VAL A 73 -18.02 25.37 14.59
CA VAL A 73 -19.41 25.49 14.14
C VAL A 73 -20.11 26.62 14.88
N TYR A 74 -20.75 27.47 14.11
CA TYR A 74 -21.67 28.50 14.57
C TYR A 74 -23.09 28.11 14.15
N LEU A 75 -24.06 28.36 15.03
CA LEU A 75 -25.49 28.26 14.73
C LEU A 75 -26.11 29.65 14.84
N LYS A 76 -26.64 30.18 13.74
CA LYS A 76 -27.24 31.52 13.67
C LYS A 76 -26.30 32.59 14.28
N ARG A 77 -25.02 32.55 13.89
CA ARG A 77 -23.91 33.41 14.35
C ARG A 77 -23.48 33.23 15.81
N MET A 78 -24.02 32.24 16.53
CA MET A 78 -23.57 31.90 17.88
C MET A 78 -22.63 30.70 17.83
N LEU A 79 -21.46 30.80 18.48
CA LEU A 79 -20.54 29.66 18.58
C LEU A 79 -21.23 28.50 19.29
N LEU A 80 -21.30 27.35 18.63
CA LEU A 80 -21.73 26.10 19.24
C LEU A 80 -20.56 25.48 19.98
N ALA A 81 -19.53 25.08 19.23
CA ALA A 81 -18.29 24.52 19.76
C ALA A 81 -17.14 24.73 18.77
N GLU A 82 -15.92 24.73 19.30
CA GLU A 82 -14.70 24.87 18.51
C GLU A 82 -14.22 23.54 17.91
N ASN A 83 -14.73 22.42 18.45
CA ASN A 83 -14.30 21.06 18.09
C ASN A 83 -15.49 20.12 17.82
N VAL A 84 -16.35 20.48 16.86
CA VAL A 84 -17.43 19.59 16.41
C VAL A 84 -16.87 18.52 15.48
N GLU A 85 -17.15 17.27 15.80
CA GLU A 85 -16.85 16.11 14.94
C GLU A 85 -18.07 15.77 14.05
N GLY A 86 -17.87 14.95 13.01
CA GLY A 86 -18.98 14.43 12.19
C GLY A 86 -19.66 15.42 11.24
N LEU A 87 -19.12 16.63 11.07
CA LEU A 87 -19.64 17.63 10.11
C LEU A 87 -19.31 17.27 8.65
N LEU A 88 -18.10 16.74 8.41
CA LEU A 88 -17.65 16.30 7.10
C LEU A 88 -17.72 14.78 6.95
N PRO A 89 -17.71 14.26 5.70
CA PRO A 89 -17.52 12.83 5.46
C PRO A 89 -16.19 12.34 6.04
N GLU A 90 -16.13 11.05 6.40
CA GLU A 90 -14.95 10.46 7.06
C GLU A 90 -13.66 10.58 6.24
N TRP A 91 -13.75 10.58 4.90
CA TRP A 91 -12.59 10.72 4.01
C TRP A 91 -11.99 12.12 4.00
N ALA A 92 -12.72 13.15 4.44
CA ALA A 92 -12.34 14.56 4.34
C ALA A 92 -11.54 15.07 5.56
N PHE A 93 -10.84 14.19 6.27
CA PHE A 93 -10.06 14.51 7.47
C PHE A 93 -8.92 15.53 7.24
N PHE A 94 -8.54 15.74 5.98
CA PHE A 94 -7.56 16.73 5.54
C PHE A 94 -8.05 18.18 5.58
N ALA A 95 -9.32 18.42 5.93
CA ALA A 95 -9.91 19.76 6.02
C ALA A 95 -10.28 20.14 7.47
N ARG A 96 -10.23 21.44 7.76
CA ARG A 96 -10.78 22.06 8.97
C ARG A 96 -11.79 23.12 8.55
N CYS A 97 -12.98 23.09 9.14
CA CYS A 97 -14.09 23.93 8.68
C CYS A 97 -14.43 24.97 9.73
N VAL A 98 -14.75 26.17 9.24
CA VAL A 98 -15.44 27.20 10.01
C VAL A 98 -16.75 27.48 9.29
N VAL A 99 -17.87 27.16 9.93
CA VAL A 99 -19.20 27.24 9.30
C VAL A 99 -20.19 27.95 10.21
N ASP A 100 -21.14 28.66 9.59
CA ASP A 100 -22.34 29.21 10.23
C ASP A 100 -23.56 28.55 9.58
N ALA A 101 -24.34 27.80 10.36
CA ALA A 101 -25.53 27.10 9.90
C ALA A 101 -26.81 27.66 10.53
N GLY A 102 -27.87 27.76 9.73
CA GLY A 102 -29.17 28.28 10.16
C GLY A 102 -30.11 27.21 10.71
N GLU A 103 -30.08 26.01 10.11
CA GLU A 103 -31.12 24.99 10.31
C GLU A 103 -30.62 23.75 11.09
N LEU A 104 -29.30 23.57 11.19
CA LEU A 104 -28.71 22.48 11.98
C LEU A 104 -29.02 22.63 13.47
N ARG A 105 -29.16 21.49 14.14
CA ARG A 105 -29.59 21.41 15.54
C ARG A 105 -28.43 20.98 16.44
N PRO A 106 -28.26 21.60 17.62
CA PRO A 106 -27.29 21.13 18.60
C PRO A 106 -27.84 19.96 19.42
N THR A 107 -26.95 19.15 19.98
CA THR A 107 -27.31 18.22 21.06
C THR A 107 -27.72 18.97 22.33
N ALA A 108 -28.30 18.25 23.30
CA ALA A 108 -28.66 18.82 24.60
C ALA A 108 -27.48 19.44 25.36
N SER A 109 -26.27 18.86 25.25
CA SER A 109 -25.05 19.42 25.85
C SER A 109 -24.53 20.66 25.12
N ARG A 110 -24.99 20.89 23.87
CA ARG A 110 -24.49 21.93 22.96
C ARG A 110 -23.01 21.81 22.63
N GLU A 111 -22.46 20.60 22.70
CA GLU A 111 -21.06 20.31 22.35
C GLU A 111 -20.94 19.67 20.97
N ALA A 112 -22.04 19.17 20.41
CA ALA A 112 -22.10 18.49 19.13
C ALA A 112 -23.38 18.84 18.37
N LEU A 113 -23.46 18.38 17.12
CA LEU A 113 -24.66 18.45 16.31
C LEU A 113 -25.54 17.22 16.58
N TYR A 114 -26.84 17.41 16.52
CA TYR A 114 -27.81 16.33 16.65
C TYR A 114 -27.79 15.51 15.35
N GLU A 115 -27.58 14.20 15.46
CA GLU A 115 -27.58 13.28 14.32
C GLU A 115 -29.01 13.09 13.80
N ASP A 116 -29.33 13.81 12.72
CA ASP A 116 -30.59 13.73 11.99
C ASP A 116 -30.36 13.69 10.47
N GLU A 117 -31.44 13.53 9.71
CA GLU A 117 -31.41 13.48 8.24
C GLU A 117 -30.84 14.76 7.61
N LEU A 118 -31.03 15.91 8.26
CA LEU A 118 -30.51 17.18 7.77
C LEU A 118 -28.99 17.25 7.92
N LEU A 119 -28.44 16.80 9.07
CA LEU A 119 -27.00 16.71 9.26
C LEU A 119 -26.37 15.75 8.24
N GLU A 120 -27.00 14.61 7.98
CA GLU A 120 -26.53 13.66 6.97
C GLU A 120 -26.50 14.29 5.55
N SER A 121 -27.61 14.91 5.12
CA SER A 121 -27.66 15.62 3.83
C SER A 121 -26.59 16.73 3.75
N THR A 122 -26.40 17.47 4.84
CA THR A 122 -25.40 18.53 4.92
C THR A 122 -23.98 17.98 4.77
N ARG A 123 -23.69 16.86 5.44
CA ARG A 123 -22.39 16.17 5.36
C ARG A 123 -22.09 15.74 3.92
N LEU A 124 -23.08 15.17 3.24
CA LEU A 124 -22.96 14.79 1.82
C LEU A 124 -22.75 16.02 0.92
N GLY A 125 -23.50 17.10 1.12
CA GLY A 125 -23.36 18.35 0.36
C GLY A 125 -21.98 19.00 0.54
N LEU A 126 -21.47 19.04 1.78
CA LEU A 126 -20.10 19.50 2.05
C LEU A 126 -19.05 18.60 1.40
N GLY A 127 -19.28 17.29 1.42
CA GLY A 127 -18.45 16.31 0.71
C GLY A 127 -18.39 16.59 -0.79
N ASP A 128 -19.53 16.86 -1.42
CA ASP A 128 -19.61 17.16 -2.85
C ASP A 128 -18.88 18.46 -3.20
N VAL A 129 -18.98 19.51 -2.37
CA VAL A 129 -18.21 20.75 -2.56
C VAL A 129 -16.69 20.48 -2.57
N LEU A 130 -16.20 19.69 -1.61
CA LEU A 130 -14.78 19.32 -1.55
C LEU A 130 -14.37 18.42 -2.73
N ARG A 131 -15.25 17.51 -3.15
CA ARG A 131 -15.06 16.65 -4.33
C ARG A 131 -14.93 17.49 -5.60
N GLN A 132 -15.85 18.42 -5.83
CA GLN A 132 -15.82 19.34 -6.97
C GLN A 132 -14.57 20.22 -6.97
N TRP A 133 -14.10 20.65 -5.79
CA TRP A 133 -12.82 21.35 -5.66
C TRP A 133 -11.65 20.50 -6.16
N LEU A 134 -11.58 19.20 -5.81
CA LEU A 134 -10.54 18.29 -6.33
C LEU A 134 -10.61 18.10 -7.85
N VAL A 135 -11.82 17.91 -8.39
CA VAL A 135 -12.03 17.78 -9.84
C VAL A 135 -11.54 19.05 -10.55
N LYS A 136 -11.96 20.22 -10.09
CA LYS A 136 -11.52 21.50 -10.63
C LYS A 136 -10.00 21.68 -10.52
N LEU A 137 -9.40 21.28 -9.40
CA LEU A 137 -7.96 21.36 -9.20
C LEU A 137 -7.21 20.49 -10.21
N SER A 138 -7.74 19.32 -10.55
CA SER A 138 -7.17 18.41 -11.55
C SER A 138 -7.12 18.99 -12.97
N GLU A 139 -8.06 19.89 -13.30
CA GLU A 139 -8.17 20.53 -14.60
C GLU A 139 -7.39 21.85 -14.67
N THR A 140 -7.33 22.58 -13.55
CA THR A 140 -6.83 23.97 -13.52
C THR A 140 -5.39 24.10 -13.02
N ASP A 141 -4.95 23.26 -12.08
CA ASP A 141 -3.58 23.29 -11.54
C ASP A 141 -3.10 21.88 -11.14
N PRO A 142 -2.66 21.06 -12.11
CA PRO A 142 -2.20 19.71 -11.83
C PRO A 142 -0.95 19.64 -10.95
N ALA A 143 -0.12 20.69 -10.93
CA ALA A 143 1.06 20.74 -10.06
C ALA A 143 0.63 20.86 -8.59
N ARG A 144 -0.35 21.71 -8.30
CA ARG A 144 -0.97 21.83 -6.98
C ARG A 144 -1.75 20.58 -6.60
N LEU A 145 -2.47 19.95 -7.52
CA LEU A 145 -3.12 18.65 -7.25
C LEU A 145 -2.09 17.60 -6.81
N ARG A 146 -0.97 17.45 -7.53
CA ARG A 146 0.08 16.50 -7.13
C ARG A 146 0.67 16.85 -5.75
N ALA A 147 0.80 18.13 -5.42
CA ALA A 147 1.23 18.55 -4.09
C ALA A 147 0.21 18.16 -3.01
N PHE A 148 -1.08 18.32 -3.28
CA PHE A 148 -2.15 17.87 -2.41
C PHE A 148 -2.12 16.34 -2.21
N LEU A 149 -2.03 15.57 -3.30
CA LEU A 149 -2.01 14.10 -3.25
C LEU A 149 -0.82 13.57 -2.43
N ARG A 150 0.36 14.17 -2.53
CA ARG A 150 1.52 13.78 -1.70
C ARG A 150 1.25 13.89 -0.19
N LEU A 151 0.38 14.81 0.23
CA LEU A 151 0.03 15.03 1.64
C LEU A 151 -1.19 14.20 2.06
N HIS A 152 -2.19 14.14 1.18
CA HIS A 152 -3.57 13.74 1.53
C HIS A 152 -4.13 12.59 0.68
N GLN A 153 -3.27 11.81 0.02
CA GLN A 153 -3.67 10.71 -0.85
C GLN A 153 -4.68 9.76 -0.20
N LEU A 154 -4.58 9.48 1.10
CA LEU A 154 -5.41 8.46 1.74
C LEU A 154 -6.90 8.83 1.77
N GLY A 155 -7.24 10.11 1.97
CA GLY A 155 -8.64 10.58 1.86
C GLY A 155 -9.17 10.47 0.44
N VAL A 156 -8.33 10.79 -0.56
CA VAL A 156 -8.70 10.66 -1.98
C VAL A 156 -8.87 9.19 -2.39
N LYS A 157 -7.99 8.31 -1.93
CA LYS A 157 -8.08 6.87 -2.17
C LYS A 157 -9.37 6.28 -1.59
N ALA A 158 -9.73 6.65 -0.36
CA ALA A 158 -10.97 6.21 0.26
C ALA A 158 -12.21 6.62 -0.55
N MET A 159 -12.22 7.84 -1.10
CA MET A 159 -13.32 8.28 -1.97
C MET A 159 -13.30 7.57 -3.34
N ALA A 160 -12.12 7.32 -3.91
CA ALA A 160 -11.94 6.62 -5.18
C ALA A 160 -12.42 5.17 -5.18
N LEU A 161 -12.75 4.59 -4.01
CA LEU A 161 -13.40 3.27 -3.95
C LEU A 161 -14.87 3.29 -4.40
N HIS A 162 -15.51 4.46 -4.37
CA HIS A 162 -16.95 4.60 -4.60
C HIS A 162 -17.32 5.74 -5.56
N ASP A 163 -16.37 6.60 -5.94
CA ASP A 163 -16.58 7.72 -6.85
C ASP A 163 -15.67 7.63 -8.08
N ASP A 164 -16.25 7.70 -9.28
CA ASP A 164 -15.53 7.53 -10.55
C ASP A 164 -14.62 8.72 -10.89
N ASP A 165 -15.00 9.93 -10.50
CA ASP A 165 -14.19 11.12 -10.76
C ASP A 165 -12.92 11.08 -9.91
N MET A 166 -13.03 10.65 -8.66
CA MET A 166 -11.87 10.43 -7.79
C MET A 166 -11.00 9.28 -8.28
N LEU A 167 -11.60 8.20 -8.78
CA LEU A 167 -10.85 7.10 -9.39
C LEU A 167 -10.05 7.57 -10.62
N ARG A 168 -10.62 8.44 -11.47
CA ARG A 168 -9.91 9.07 -12.59
C ARG A 168 -8.76 9.97 -12.12
N ILE A 169 -8.96 10.71 -11.03
CA ILE A 169 -7.90 11.54 -10.44
C ILE A 169 -6.74 10.67 -9.94
N VAL A 170 -7.04 9.63 -9.17
CA VAL A 170 -6.05 8.70 -8.63
C VAL A 170 -5.27 8.04 -9.77
N ASP A 171 -5.98 7.50 -10.77
CA ASP A 171 -5.37 6.84 -11.92
C ASP A 171 -4.34 7.71 -12.66
N ARG A 172 -4.66 8.99 -12.85
CA ARG A 172 -3.90 9.90 -13.70
C ARG A 172 -2.83 10.71 -12.96
N TRP A 173 -2.99 10.93 -11.66
CA TRP A 173 -2.19 11.92 -10.95
C TRP A 173 -1.49 11.39 -9.69
N LEU A 174 -1.92 10.25 -9.14
CA LEU A 174 -1.26 9.67 -7.98
C LEU A 174 -0.11 8.75 -8.40
N ASP A 175 1.07 8.99 -7.84
CA ASP A 175 2.23 8.15 -8.05
C ASP A 175 2.15 6.88 -7.20
N TYR A 176 2.40 5.74 -7.84
CA TYR A 176 2.51 4.43 -7.22
C TYR A 176 3.97 3.97 -7.22
N GLU A 177 4.33 3.14 -6.23
CA GLU A 177 5.61 2.44 -6.24
C GLU A 177 5.57 1.32 -7.30
N THR A 178 6.54 1.31 -8.22
CA THR A 178 6.62 0.31 -9.30
C THR A 178 8.04 -0.22 -9.50
N SER A 179 8.20 -1.36 -10.17
CA SER A 179 9.52 -1.96 -10.48
C SER A 179 10.39 -1.09 -11.40
N ALA A 180 9.80 -0.11 -12.09
CA ALA A 180 10.49 0.84 -12.96
C ALA A 180 10.57 2.26 -12.36
N GLY A 181 10.40 2.38 -11.03
CA GLY A 181 10.39 3.65 -10.30
C GLY A 181 8.98 4.23 -10.11
N PRO A 182 8.83 5.31 -9.31
CA PRO A 182 7.52 5.89 -9.03
C PRO A 182 6.87 6.46 -10.29
N MET A 183 5.62 6.11 -10.55
CA MET A 183 4.81 6.66 -11.65
C MET A 183 3.32 6.43 -11.42
N THR A 184 2.48 7.11 -12.18
CA THR A 184 1.01 6.93 -12.13
C THR A 184 0.56 5.61 -12.75
N LEU A 185 -0.61 5.09 -12.36
CA LEU A 185 -1.17 3.87 -12.97
C LEU A 185 -1.44 4.07 -14.46
N HIS A 186 -1.92 5.25 -14.85
CA HIS A 186 -2.09 5.62 -16.26
C HIS A 186 -0.79 5.52 -17.06
N GLU A 187 0.31 6.06 -16.53
CA GLU A 187 1.63 6.02 -17.17
C GLU A 187 2.21 4.60 -17.17
N PHE A 188 2.04 3.87 -16.08
CA PHE A 188 2.51 2.50 -15.92
C PHE A 188 1.92 1.58 -17.00
N ARG A 189 0.59 1.61 -17.21
CA ARG A 189 -0.07 0.77 -18.22
C ARG A 189 0.39 1.07 -19.65
N ARG A 190 0.79 2.32 -19.93
CA ARG A 190 1.36 2.68 -21.24
C ARG A 190 2.77 2.10 -21.45
N ARG A 191 3.56 1.97 -20.38
CA ARG A 191 4.92 1.38 -20.45
C ARG A 191 4.91 -0.14 -20.36
N HIS A 192 3.96 -0.69 -19.62
CA HIS A 192 3.81 -2.11 -19.34
C HIS A 192 2.37 -2.54 -19.61
N PRO A 193 1.99 -2.78 -20.87
CA PRO A 193 0.63 -3.18 -21.24
C PRO A 193 0.17 -4.46 -20.53
N ASP A 194 1.08 -5.42 -20.36
CA ASP A 194 0.85 -6.66 -19.61
C ASP A 194 1.31 -6.54 -18.14
N GLY A 195 1.29 -5.32 -17.59
CA GLY A 195 1.73 -5.03 -16.23
C GLY A 195 0.99 -5.86 -15.18
N ARG A 196 1.69 -6.14 -14.08
CA ARG A 196 1.17 -6.88 -12.94
C ARG A 196 1.13 -6.01 -11.69
N PHE A 197 0.40 -6.45 -10.67
CA PHE A 197 0.45 -5.85 -9.33
C PHE A 197 0.60 -6.90 -8.23
N THR A 198 1.09 -6.50 -7.07
CA THR A 198 1.08 -7.32 -5.83
C THR A 198 0.08 -6.75 -4.85
N ALA A 199 -0.47 -7.57 -3.94
CA ALA A 199 -1.45 -7.10 -2.95
C ALA A 199 -0.83 -6.80 -1.57
N SER A 200 0.49 -6.93 -1.44
CA SER A 200 1.21 -6.55 -0.22
C SER A 200 2.55 -5.90 -0.55
N VAL A 201 3.01 -5.02 0.34
CA VAL A 201 4.29 -4.32 0.22
C VAL A 201 5.45 -5.32 0.30
N ASP A 202 5.35 -6.34 1.14
CA ASP A 202 6.41 -7.34 1.26
C ASP A 202 6.49 -8.23 0.02
N GLU A 203 5.36 -8.59 -0.60
CA GLU A 203 5.34 -9.28 -1.90
C GLU A 203 5.93 -8.41 -3.01
N PHE A 204 5.65 -7.11 -3.01
CA PHE A 204 6.29 -6.19 -3.95
C PHE A 204 7.81 -6.17 -3.78
N ARG A 205 8.30 -5.96 -2.55
CA ARG A 205 9.74 -5.92 -2.24
C ARG A 205 10.46 -7.20 -2.66
N ARG A 206 9.82 -8.35 -2.45
CA ARG A 206 10.30 -9.67 -2.91
C ARG A 206 10.53 -9.73 -4.40
N LEU A 207 9.49 -9.37 -5.16
CA LEU A 207 9.38 -9.75 -6.55
C LEU A 207 9.81 -8.64 -7.51
N SER A 208 9.83 -7.38 -7.06
CA SER A 208 10.09 -6.21 -7.90
C SER A 208 11.41 -6.29 -8.66
N ALA A 209 12.51 -6.66 -7.99
CA ALA A 209 13.82 -6.76 -8.63
C ALA A 209 13.88 -7.86 -9.70
N VAL A 210 13.26 -9.01 -9.44
CA VAL A 210 13.22 -10.14 -10.39
C VAL A 210 12.27 -9.82 -11.53
N ALA A 211 11.06 -9.35 -11.24
CA ALA A 211 10.07 -8.95 -12.24
C ALA A 211 10.65 -7.90 -13.20
N GLY A 212 11.25 -6.82 -12.68
CA GLY A 212 11.89 -5.79 -13.51
C GLY A 212 13.02 -6.34 -14.39
N ALA A 213 13.85 -7.26 -13.86
CA ALA A 213 14.91 -7.90 -14.63
C ALA A 213 14.38 -8.87 -15.72
N GLN A 214 13.20 -9.45 -15.52
CA GLN A 214 12.47 -10.25 -16.51
C GLN A 214 11.63 -9.39 -17.48
N GLY A 215 11.68 -8.06 -17.37
CA GLY A 215 10.88 -7.15 -18.19
C GLY A 215 9.39 -7.07 -17.81
N ILE A 216 9.00 -7.66 -16.68
CA ILE A 216 7.64 -7.62 -16.15
C ILE A 216 7.48 -6.34 -15.33
N GLY A 217 6.61 -5.45 -15.80
CA GLY A 217 6.19 -4.29 -15.02
C GLY A 217 5.40 -4.75 -13.79
N LEU A 218 5.76 -4.24 -12.61
CA LEU A 218 5.10 -4.57 -11.35
C LEU A 218 4.71 -3.30 -10.58
N VAL A 219 3.46 -3.22 -10.13
CA VAL A 219 2.96 -2.17 -9.22
C VAL A 219 2.84 -2.72 -7.81
N ASN A 220 3.23 -1.93 -6.82
CA ASN A 220 2.91 -2.22 -5.43
C ASN A 220 1.45 -1.83 -5.14
N GLY A 221 0.55 -2.81 -5.05
CA GLY A 221 -0.84 -2.61 -4.62
C GLY A 221 -1.05 -2.81 -3.11
N GLY A 222 0.04 -2.96 -2.34
CA GLY A 222 -0.03 -3.39 -0.94
C GLY A 222 -0.24 -2.29 0.10
N TYR A 223 -0.31 -1.02 -0.31
CA TYR A 223 -0.69 0.06 0.61
C TYR A 223 -2.21 0.17 0.71
N VAL A 224 -2.68 0.89 1.73
CA VAL A 224 -4.10 1.07 2.02
C VAL A 224 -4.85 1.54 0.77
N HIS A 225 -5.89 0.78 0.40
CA HIS A 225 -6.78 0.97 -0.75
C HIS A 225 -6.17 0.73 -2.14
N ASP A 226 -4.87 0.46 -2.27
CA ASP A 226 -4.23 0.40 -3.59
C ASP A 226 -4.66 -0.81 -4.40
N THR A 227 -4.83 -1.98 -3.78
CA THR A 227 -5.35 -3.17 -4.45
C THR A 227 -6.78 -2.92 -4.92
N GLU A 228 -7.63 -2.39 -4.05
CA GLU A 228 -9.04 -2.12 -4.34
C GLU A 228 -9.18 -1.08 -5.45
N ILE A 229 -8.33 -0.04 -5.45
CA ILE A 229 -8.28 0.94 -6.54
C ILE A 229 -7.89 0.27 -7.86
N ILE A 230 -6.83 -0.54 -7.88
CA ILE A 230 -6.36 -1.23 -9.09
C ILE A 230 -7.46 -2.14 -9.65
N GLU A 231 -8.13 -2.88 -8.77
CA GLU A 231 -9.23 -3.80 -9.12
C GLU A 231 -10.49 -3.07 -9.58
N ARG A 232 -10.71 -1.82 -9.17
CA ARG A 232 -11.83 -0.97 -9.59
C ARG A 232 -11.60 -0.26 -10.92
N LEU A 233 -10.36 -0.10 -11.38
CA LEU A 233 -10.05 0.58 -12.65
C LEU A 233 -10.84 0.08 -13.88
N PRO A 234 -11.14 -1.23 -14.04
CA PRO A 234 -12.00 -1.72 -15.13
C PRO A 234 -13.40 -1.10 -15.16
N ASP A 235 -13.91 -0.56 -14.04
CA ASP A 235 -15.19 0.14 -13.99
C ASP A 235 -15.16 1.46 -14.77
N LEU A 236 -13.99 2.11 -14.89
CA LEU A 236 -13.80 3.30 -15.72
C LEU A 236 -13.70 2.95 -17.21
N ASP A 237 -12.96 1.88 -17.51
CA ASP A 237 -12.69 1.39 -18.85
C ASP A 237 -12.33 -0.10 -18.77
N PRO A 238 -13.15 -1.03 -19.30
CA PRO A 238 -12.93 -2.47 -19.21
C PRO A 238 -11.62 -2.98 -19.85
N ASP A 239 -10.96 -2.15 -20.68
CA ASP A 239 -9.67 -2.44 -21.28
C ASP A 239 -8.49 -2.13 -20.32
N ILE A 240 -8.74 -1.37 -19.25
CA ILE A 240 -7.76 -1.15 -18.17
C ILE A 240 -7.67 -2.41 -17.33
N ARG A 241 -6.70 -3.28 -17.65
CA ARG A 241 -6.46 -4.52 -16.91
C ARG A 241 -5.04 -4.60 -16.38
N LEU A 242 -4.92 -4.76 -15.08
CA LEU A 242 -3.71 -5.20 -14.40
C LEU A 242 -4.06 -6.51 -13.70
N ALA A 243 -3.25 -7.55 -13.95
CA ALA A 243 -3.44 -8.83 -13.28
C ALA A 243 -2.55 -8.90 -12.04
N ARG A 244 -3.03 -9.53 -10.97
CA ARG A 244 -2.18 -9.80 -9.81
C ARG A 244 -1.09 -10.80 -10.20
N LEU A 245 0.16 -10.49 -9.89
CA LEU A 245 1.31 -11.35 -10.19
C LEU A 245 1.15 -12.69 -9.46
N ASP A 246 1.26 -13.79 -10.21
CA ASP A 246 1.47 -15.11 -9.64
C ASP A 246 2.97 -15.43 -9.61
N ALA A 247 3.47 -15.89 -8.46
CA ALA A 247 4.84 -16.36 -8.35
C ALA A 247 5.14 -17.52 -9.32
N ALA A 248 4.14 -18.34 -9.64
CA ALA A 248 4.27 -19.41 -10.63
C ALA A 248 4.52 -18.86 -12.05
N GLU A 249 3.92 -17.72 -12.42
CA GLU A 249 4.16 -17.09 -13.73
C GLU A 249 5.64 -16.71 -13.91
N LEU A 250 6.32 -16.29 -12.83
CA LEU A 250 7.75 -15.95 -12.90
C LEU A 250 8.60 -17.16 -13.29
N THR A 251 8.29 -18.34 -12.76
CA THR A 251 9.05 -19.56 -13.09
C THR A 251 8.99 -19.93 -14.57
N THR A 252 7.88 -19.61 -15.24
CA THR A 252 7.71 -19.87 -16.68
C THR A 252 8.52 -18.92 -17.56
N THR A 253 8.89 -17.75 -17.02
CA THR A 253 9.70 -16.75 -17.71
C THR A 253 11.20 -17.02 -17.57
N PHE A 254 11.61 -17.79 -16.55
CA PHE A 254 13.01 -18.10 -16.33
C PHE A 254 13.58 -19.02 -17.42
N GLY A 255 14.86 -18.81 -17.74
CA GLY A 255 15.59 -19.63 -18.68
C GLY A 255 15.73 -21.07 -18.23
N VAL A 256 15.56 -21.99 -19.17
CA VAL A 256 15.90 -23.41 -19.00
C VAL A 256 17.40 -23.60 -19.20
N LEU A 257 17.97 -24.56 -18.50
CA LEU A 257 19.39 -24.89 -18.63
C LEU A 257 19.63 -25.65 -19.94
N ASP A 258 20.87 -25.60 -20.43
CA ASP A 258 21.32 -26.51 -21.48
C ASP A 258 21.15 -27.98 -21.02
N PRO A 259 20.66 -28.90 -21.87
CA PRO A 259 20.41 -30.29 -21.50
C PRO A 259 21.62 -31.03 -20.92
N ALA A 260 22.85 -30.71 -21.37
CA ALA A 260 24.05 -31.34 -20.83
C ALA A 260 24.36 -30.84 -19.42
N ALA A 261 24.14 -29.54 -19.16
CA ALA A 261 24.25 -28.97 -17.83
C ALA A 261 23.18 -29.55 -16.88
N GLU A 262 21.94 -29.65 -17.32
CA GLU A 262 20.85 -30.25 -16.52
C GLU A 262 21.15 -31.71 -16.15
N LEU A 263 21.66 -32.51 -17.09
CA LEU A 263 22.06 -33.90 -16.84
C LEU A 263 23.20 -33.99 -15.81
N ALA A 264 24.20 -33.11 -15.91
CA ALA A 264 25.33 -33.07 -14.99
C ALA A 264 24.92 -32.67 -13.56
N LEU A 265 23.85 -31.88 -13.41
CA LEU A 265 23.36 -31.41 -12.12
C LEU A 265 22.50 -32.43 -11.35
N ARG A 266 22.09 -33.55 -11.96
CA ARG A 266 21.18 -34.52 -11.32
C ARG A 266 21.64 -35.02 -9.93
N PRO A 267 22.93 -35.39 -9.72
CA PRO A 267 23.38 -35.83 -8.40
C PRO A 267 23.26 -34.71 -7.35
N PHE A 268 23.65 -33.49 -7.73
CA PHE A 268 23.52 -32.31 -6.88
C PHE A 268 22.04 -32.03 -6.55
N LEU A 269 21.15 -32.04 -7.54
CA LEU A 269 19.72 -31.80 -7.34
C LEU A 269 19.10 -32.82 -6.38
N ALA A 270 19.48 -34.10 -6.49
CA ALA A 270 19.00 -35.12 -5.55
C ALA A 270 19.48 -34.88 -4.11
N ALA A 271 20.73 -34.43 -3.93
CA ALA A 271 21.26 -34.06 -2.62
C ALA A 271 20.61 -32.77 -2.07
N ALA A 272 20.44 -31.76 -2.91
CA ALA A 272 19.79 -30.50 -2.58
C ALA A 272 18.32 -30.71 -2.19
N GLN A 273 17.59 -31.56 -2.92
CA GLN A 273 16.19 -31.89 -2.59
C GLN A 273 16.11 -32.56 -1.21
N ARG A 274 16.99 -33.53 -0.91
CA ARG A 274 17.05 -34.14 0.43
C ARG A 274 17.33 -33.10 1.53
N ALA A 275 18.16 -32.11 1.26
CA ALA A 275 18.53 -31.06 2.22
C ALA A 275 17.35 -30.16 2.62
N VAL A 276 16.37 -29.97 1.74
CA VAL A 276 15.19 -29.11 1.97
C VAL A 276 13.87 -29.88 2.13
N GLU A 277 13.88 -31.21 1.99
CA GLU A 277 12.66 -32.03 2.09
C GLU A 277 11.91 -31.80 3.41
N ARG A 278 12.64 -31.72 4.53
CA ARG A 278 12.07 -31.45 5.86
C ARG A 278 11.55 -30.03 6.04
N LEU A 279 11.92 -29.12 5.14
CA LEU A 279 11.44 -27.73 5.10
C LEU A 279 10.17 -27.59 4.24
N GLY A 280 9.76 -28.67 3.56
CA GLY A 280 8.59 -28.70 2.70
C GLY A 280 8.78 -27.98 1.37
N CYS A 281 10.02 -27.88 0.89
CA CYS A 281 10.39 -27.11 -0.29
C CYS A 281 10.92 -28.02 -1.43
N GLU A 282 10.73 -27.59 -2.66
CA GLU A 282 11.33 -28.20 -3.85
C GLU A 282 12.50 -27.37 -4.37
N VAL A 283 13.59 -28.00 -4.79
CA VAL A 283 14.73 -27.29 -5.39
C VAL A 283 14.66 -27.37 -6.91
N VAL A 284 14.72 -26.21 -7.55
CA VAL A 284 14.84 -26.10 -9.00
C VAL A 284 16.02 -25.21 -9.35
N VAL A 285 16.67 -25.46 -10.49
CA VAL A 285 17.75 -24.63 -11.00
C VAL A 285 17.27 -23.99 -12.30
N ARG A 286 17.42 -22.67 -12.40
CA ARG A 286 16.99 -21.87 -13.56
C ARG A 286 17.99 -20.76 -13.85
N ASP A 287 18.01 -20.29 -15.09
CA ASP A 287 18.73 -19.08 -15.46
C ASP A 287 17.79 -17.87 -15.33
N PHE A 288 18.08 -16.93 -14.41
CA PHE A 288 17.29 -15.71 -14.30
C PHE A 288 18.12 -14.50 -13.85
N ASP A 289 17.62 -13.31 -14.18
CA ASP A 289 18.22 -12.04 -13.76
C ASP A 289 17.43 -11.46 -12.57
N PRO A 290 18.08 -10.67 -11.68
CA PRO A 290 19.48 -10.26 -11.76
C PRO A 290 20.45 -11.35 -11.33
N ALA A 291 21.56 -11.51 -12.07
CA ALA A 291 22.62 -12.48 -11.75
C ALA A 291 23.28 -12.26 -10.37
N SER A 292 23.05 -11.11 -9.72
CA SER A 292 23.49 -10.85 -8.34
C SER A 292 22.69 -11.61 -7.29
N LEU A 293 21.46 -12.06 -7.60
CA LEU A 293 20.60 -12.81 -6.69
C LEU A 293 20.89 -14.32 -6.83
N PRO A 294 21.42 -15.00 -5.80
CA PRO A 294 21.85 -16.40 -5.93
C PRO A 294 20.69 -17.41 -5.89
N ALA A 295 19.61 -17.08 -5.18
CA ALA A 295 18.43 -17.93 -5.06
C ALA A 295 17.18 -17.09 -4.80
N LEU A 296 16.02 -17.62 -5.18
CA LEU A 296 14.70 -17.04 -4.97
C LEU A 296 13.79 -18.10 -4.35
N TYR A 297 13.03 -17.72 -3.33
CA TYR A 297 12.00 -18.57 -2.75
C TYR A 297 10.63 -18.15 -3.32
N LEU A 298 9.97 -19.06 -4.01
CA LEU A 298 8.66 -18.85 -4.61
C LEU A 298 7.64 -19.75 -3.95
N THR A 299 6.47 -19.20 -3.68
CA THR A 299 5.34 -19.94 -3.12
C THR A 299 4.08 -19.46 -3.83
N SER A 300 3.19 -20.39 -4.17
CA SER A 300 1.94 -20.03 -4.82
C SER A 300 1.00 -19.33 -3.85
N ARG A 301 0.07 -18.54 -4.37
CA ARG A 301 -0.93 -17.84 -3.56
C ARG A 301 -1.77 -18.80 -2.73
N ASP A 302 -2.15 -19.94 -3.31
CA ASP A 302 -2.91 -20.98 -2.62
C ASP A 302 -2.10 -21.62 -1.49
N ALA A 303 -0.78 -21.74 -1.63
CA ALA A 303 0.09 -22.20 -0.56
C ALA A 303 0.18 -21.17 0.58
N GLN A 304 0.34 -19.88 0.27
CA GLN A 304 0.37 -18.80 1.27
C GLN A 304 -0.95 -18.70 2.06
N PHE A 305 -2.09 -18.70 1.36
CA PHE A 305 -3.41 -18.61 1.98
C PHE A 305 -3.67 -19.78 2.94
N ARG A 306 -3.27 -21.00 2.56
CA ARG A 306 -3.38 -22.18 3.43
C ARG A 306 -2.47 -22.12 4.65
N GLU A 307 -1.27 -21.56 4.50
CA GLU A 307 -0.34 -21.38 5.62
C GLU A 307 -0.87 -20.34 6.61
N GLU A 308 -1.42 -19.23 6.12
CA GLU A 308 -2.12 -18.23 6.95
C GLU A 308 -3.33 -18.83 7.66
N LEU A 309 -4.13 -19.64 6.96
CA LEU A 309 -5.28 -20.34 7.54
C LEU A 309 -4.84 -21.34 8.63
N THR A 310 -3.78 -22.09 8.39
CA THR A 310 -3.20 -23.03 9.36
C THR A 310 -2.71 -22.27 10.59
N ARG A 311 -2.01 -21.15 10.42
CA ARG A 311 -1.55 -20.31 11.52
C ARG A 311 -2.70 -19.71 12.32
N ALA A 312 -3.72 -19.19 11.63
CA ALA A 312 -4.93 -18.67 12.26
C ALA A 312 -5.67 -19.74 13.07
N ARG A 313 -5.63 -21.01 12.64
CA ARG A 313 -6.16 -22.16 13.41
C ARG A 313 -5.30 -22.54 14.61
N GLU A 314 -3.99 -22.40 14.54
CA GLU A 314 -3.10 -22.63 15.69
C GLU A 314 -3.26 -21.53 16.74
N GLU A 315 -3.59 -20.29 16.32
CA GLU A 315 -3.81 -19.14 17.19
C GLU A 315 -5.26 -19.03 17.73
N ALA A 316 -6.27 -19.37 16.91
CA ALA A 316 -7.67 -19.42 17.31
C ALA A 316 -8.02 -20.85 17.76
N GLY A 317 -8.23 -21.05 19.07
CA GLY A 317 -8.53 -22.37 19.66
C GLY A 317 -9.70 -23.15 19.03
N GLU A 318 -9.92 -24.38 19.50
CA GLU A 318 -10.71 -25.47 18.88
C GLU A 318 -12.10 -25.12 18.28
N LEU A 319 -12.74 -24.03 18.70
CA LEU A 319 -14.07 -23.60 18.27
C LEU A 319 -14.17 -23.10 16.82
N TRP A 320 -13.06 -22.70 16.18
CA TRP A 320 -13.06 -22.24 14.77
C TRP A 320 -12.46 -23.24 13.79
N ALA A 321 -11.93 -24.36 14.29
CA ALA A 321 -11.22 -25.35 13.48
C ALA A 321 -12.14 -26.08 12.49
N ASP A 322 -13.40 -26.35 12.86
CA ASP A 322 -14.33 -27.13 12.03
C ASP A 322 -14.93 -26.33 10.87
N VAL A 323 -15.22 -25.03 11.05
CA VAL A 323 -15.79 -24.17 10.01
C VAL A 323 -14.77 -23.89 8.89
N LEU A 324 -13.49 -23.81 9.23
CA LEU A 324 -12.39 -23.58 8.28
C LEU A 324 -11.93 -24.88 7.57
N GLY A 325 -12.49 -26.05 7.93
CA GLY A 325 -12.17 -27.36 7.32
C GLY A 325 -12.82 -27.58 5.97
N ALA A 326 -14.01 -27.01 5.77
CA ALA A 326 -14.83 -27.22 4.58
C ALA A 326 -14.31 -26.51 3.32
N VAL A 327 -13.40 -25.53 3.46
CA VAL A 327 -12.82 -24.76 2.33
C VAL A 327 -11.69 -25.52 1.63
N ASN A 328 -11.23 -26.65 2.19
CA ASN A 328 -9.92 -27.23 1.90
C ASN A 328 -9.92 -28.37 0.86
N ALA A 329 -10.94 -28.45 0.00
CA ALA A 329 -11.12 -29.59 -0.90
C ALA A 329 -11.29 -29.16 -2.36
N SER A 330 -10.25 -28.59 -3.00
CA SER A 330 -10.04 -28.62 -4.47
C SER A 330 -8.82 -27.77 -4.91
N ALA A 331 -7.58 -28.24 -4.68
CA ALA A 331 -6.39 -27.85 -5.46
C ALA A 331 -5.21 -28.75 -5.07
N GLY A 332 -4.36 -29.14 -6.03
CA GLY A 332 -3.12 -29.89 -5.74
C GLY A 332 -2.20 -29.08 -4.83
N VAL A 333 -1.49 -29.75 -3.90
CA VAL A 333 -0.54 -29.07 -3.01
C VAL A 333 0.72 -28.73 -3.81
N GLU A 334 0.76 -27.57 -4.44
CA GLU A 334 2.03 -27.02 -4.93
C GLU A 334 2.93 -26.71 -3.74
N ARG A 335 4.11 -27.33 -3.72
CA ARG A 335 5.14 -27.08 -2.71
C ARG A 335 5.88 -25.78 -3.08
N PRO A 336 6.26 -24.95 -2.09
CA PRO A 336 7.15 -23.82 -2.35
C PRO A 336 8.46 -24.27 -3.02
N GLN A 337 8.98 -23.44 -3.91
CA GLN A 337 10.18 -23.71 -4.70
C GLN A 337 11.33 -22.81 -4.29
N LEU A 338 12.49 -23.41 -4.02
CA LEU A 338 13.78 -22.74 -3.97
C LEU A 338 14.40 -22.79 -5.36
N VAL A 339 14.35 -21.66 -6.06
CA VAL A 339 14.93 -21.48 -7.39
C VAL A 339 16.37 -21.01 -7.25
N LEU A 340 17.33 -21.87 -7.56
CA LEU A 340 18.75 -21.52 -7.61
C LEU A 340 19.10 -20.86 -8.95
N ASN A 341 19.74 -19.70 -8.90
CA ASN A 341 20.06 -18.91 -10.09
C ASN A 341 21.36 -19.39 -10.75
N TYR A 342 21.28 -20.12 -11.85
CA TYR A 342 22.46 -20.64 -12.53
C TYR A 342 23.31 -19.56 -13.23
N ARG A 343 22.79 -18.33 -13.39
CA ARG A 343 23.59 -17.16 -13.82
C ARG A 343 24.46 -16.59 -12.70
N ASN A 344 24.12 -16.87 -11.44
CA ASN A 344 24.86 -16.36 -10.30
C ASN A 344 26.15 -17.17 -10.05
N PRO A 345 27.34 -16.54 -9.94
CA PRO A 345 28.60 -17.25 -9.74
C PRO A 345 28.67 -18.08 -8.46
N LEU A 346 28.05 -17.63 -7.35
CA LEU A 346 28.00 -18.39 -6.11
C LEU A 346 27.13 -19.63 -6.26
N ALA A 347 25.93 -19.48 -6.83
CA ALA A 347 25.04 -20.61 -7.08
C ALA A 347 25.69 -21.66 -8.00
N ARG A 348 26.41 -21.24 -9.07
CA ARG A 348 27.18 -22.17 -9.90
C ARG A 348 28.23 -22.95 -9.11
N ARG A 349 28.98 -22.29 -8.23
CA ARG A 349 29.96 -22.95 -7.36
C ARG A 349 29.30 -23.94 -6.40
N VAL A 350 28.16 -23.58 -5.81
CA VAL A 350 27.38 -24.48 -4.95
C VAL A 350 26.90 -25.69 -5.73
N THR A 351 26.40 -25.50 -6.96
CA THR A 351 25.95 -26.62 -7.82
C THR A 351 27.07 -27.56 -8.26
N SER A 352 28.33 -27.12 -8.15
CA SER A 352 29.53 -27.92 -8.47
C SER A 352 30.12 -28.69 -7.28
N LEU A 353 29.52 -28.58 -6.09
CA LEU A 353 29.94 -29.35 -4.93
C LEU A 353 29.66 -30.85 -5.14
N GLY A 354 30.70 -31.67 -4.98
CA GLY A 354 30.60 -33.14 -5.07
C GLY A 354 30.21 -33.80 -3.74
N ASP A 355 30.21 -35.15 -3.71
CA ASP A 355 29.71 -35.97 -2.58
C ASP A 355 30.42 -35.74 -1.23
N GLY A 356 31.62 -35.14 -1.22
CA GLY A 356 32.35 -34.75 0.01
C GLY A 356 32.21 -33.28 0.40
N GLY A 357 31.46 -32.48 -0.36
CA GLY A 357 31.24 -31.06 -0.09
C GLY A 357 30.06 -30.81 0.85
N PRO A 358 29.97 -29.60 1.46
CA PRO A 358 28.90 -29.25 2.38
C PRO A 358 27.59 -28.88 1.65
N VAL A 359 27.10 -29.76 0.75
CA VAL A 359 25.92 -29.50 -0.10
C VAL A 359 24.69 -29.14 0.73
N GLU A 360 24.41 -29.90 1.79
CA GLU A 360 23.26 -29.65 2.66
C GLU A 360 23.32 -28.26 3.29
N LEU A 361 24.46 -27.92 3.91
CA LEU A 361 24.64 -26.61 4.56
C LEU A 361 24.58 -25.47 3.54
N ALA A 362 25.17 -25.64 2.36
CA ALA A 362 25.16 -24.61 1.31
C ALA A 362 23.75 -24.34 0.76
N VAL A 363 22.98 -25.40 0.47
CA VAL A 363 21.60 -25.26 -0.02
C VAL A 363 20.69 -24.69 1.06
N GLN A 364 20.83 -25.13 2.31
CA GLN A 364 20.08 -24.58 3.45
C GLN A 364 20.42 -23.11 3.72
N ALA A 365 21.67 -22.70 3.55
CA ALA A 365 22.07 -21.30 3.65
C ALA A 365 21.44 -20.46 2.53
N LEU A 366 21.43 -20.95 1.28
CA LEU A 366 20.76 -20.29 0.17
C LEU A 366 19.24 -20.20 0.38
N TYR A 367 18.61 -21.25 0.90
CA TYR A 367 17.20 -21.25 1.30
C TYR A 367 16.91 -20.13 2.31
N GLY A 368 17.65 -20.12 3.41
CA GLY A 368 17.44 -19.12 4.46
C GLY A 368 17.74 -17.70 3.99
N GLN A 369 18.78 -17.51 3.16
CA GLN A 369 19.07 -16.21 2.54
C GLN A 369 17.94 -15.77 1.61
N ALA A 370 17.37 -16.68 0.80
CA ALA A 370 16.24 -16.39 -0.07
C ALA A 370 14.99 -15.98 0.73
N LEU A 371 14.74 -16.64 1.87
CA LEU A 371 13.67 -16.22 2.79
C LEU A 371 13.90 -14.81 3.35
N LEU A 372 15.12 -14.52 3.80
CA LEU A 372 15.49 -13.22 4.38
C LEU A 372 15.41 -12.08 3.36
N LEU A 373 16.04 -12.25 2.19
CA LEU A 373 15.97 -11.29 1.09
C LEU A 373 14.54 -11.10 0.59
N GLY A 374 13.75 -12.18 0.66
CA GLY A 374 12.34 -12.13 0.36
C GLY A 374 11.44 -11.66 1.50
N HIS A 375 11.96 -11.23 2.65
CA HIS A 375 11.12 -10.85 3.79
C HIS A 375 10.02 -11.89 4.12
N HIS A 376 10.31 -13.17 3.93
CA HIS A 376 9.38 -14.23 4.29
C HIS A 376 9.39 -14.40 5.81
N PRO A 377 8.22 -14.57 6.45
CA PRO A 377 8.18 -14.87 7.88
C PRO A 377 8.92 -16.19 8.14
N LEU A 378 9.89 -16.16 9.05
CA LEU A 378 10.69 -17.34 9.38
C LEU A 378 9.97 -18.19 10.43
N ARG A 379 9.78 -19.48 10.12
CA ARG A 379 9.30 -20.46 11.10
C ARG A 379 10.45 -20.84 12.03
N PRO A 380 10.18 -21.41 13.23
CA PRO A 380 11.22 -21.91 14.11
C PRO A 380 12.18 -22.90 13.43
N ALA A 381 11.66 -23.73 12.52
CA ALA A 381 12.47 -24.65 11.72
C ALA A 381 13.41 -23.92 10.75
N ASP A 382 12.95 -22.85 10.09
CA ASP A 382 13.76 -22.06 9.16
C ASP A 382 14.91 -21.35 9.91
N THR A 383 14.61 -20.77 11.07
CA THR A 383 15.62 -20.13 11.94
C THR A 383 16.66 -21.12 12.44
N ALA A 384 16.25 -22.33 12.83
CA ALA A 384 17.17 -23.37 13.27
C ALA A 384 18.12 -23.81 12.13
N VAL A 385 17.59 -23.94 10.91
CA VAL A 385 18.37 -24.28 9.72
C VAL A 385 19.32 -23.16 9.31
N LEU A 386 18.87 -21.89 9.35
CA LEU A 386 19.72 -20.73 9.11
C LEU A 386 20.94 -20.69 10.05
N ASN A 387 20.72 -20.84 11.36
CA ASN A 387 21.80 -20.83 12.33
C ASN A 387 22.74 -22.03 12.16
N ARG A 388 22.20 -23.24 11.95
CA ARG A 388 22.98 -24.46 11.74
C ARG A 388 23.83 -24.38 10.47
N SER A 389 23.23 -23.93 9.36
CA SER A 389 23.93 -23.79 8.08
C SER A 389 25.05 -22.75 8.16
N PHE A 390 24.82 -21.62 8.83
CA PHE A 390 25.85 -20.61 9.04
C PHE A 390 27.02 -21.14 9.88
N ILE A 391 26.76 -21.74 11.04
CA ILE A 391 27.79 -22.32 11.91
C ILE A 391 28.54 -23.44 11.18
N GLY A 392 27.83 -24.36 10.52
CA GLY A 392 28.45 -25.47 9.81
C GLY A 392 29.31 -25.02 8.62
N LEU A 393 28.92 -23.97 7.91
CA LEU A 393 29.76 -23.39 6.84
C LEU A 393 31.01 -22.70 7.41
N LEU A 394 30.91 -22.05 8.58
CA LEU A 394 32.08 -21.49 9.27
C LEU A 394 33.03 -22.58 9.72
N GLU A 395 32.50 -23.65 10.35
CA GLU A 395 33.28 -24.82 10.72
C GLU A 395 33.99 -25.40 9.49
N TRP A 396 33.28 -25.62 8.40
CA TRP A 396 33.87 -26.12 7.16
C TRP A 396 34.97 -25.19 6.61
N ALA A 397 34.79 -23.86 6.71
CA ALA A 397 35.77 -22.89 6.24
C ALA A 397 37.05 -22.83 7.11
N VAL A 398 36.96 -23.13 8.41
CA VAL A 398 38.12 -23.10 9.33
C VAL A 398 38.89 -24.42 9.38
N HIS A 399 38.28 -25.53 8.95
CA HIS A 399 38.99 -26.80 8.80
C HIS A 399 39.73 -26.81 7.46
N SER A 400 41.06 -26.57 7.48
CA SER A 400 41.91 -26.84 6.33
C SER A 400 41.89 -28.34 6.03
N PRO A 401 41.86 -28.79 4.76
CA PRO A 401 42.08 -30.19 4.46
C PRO A 401 43.51 -30.53 4.90
N GLU A 402 43.67 -31.42 5.89
CA GLU A 402 44.98 -32.02 6.17
C GLU A 402 45.49 -32.66 4.88
N ALA A 403 46.67 -32.23 4.43
CA ALA A 403 47.34 -32.84 3.29
C ALA A 403 47.57 -34.32 3.62
N PRO A 404 47.22 -35.27 2.74
CA PRO A 404 47.57 -36.67 2.96
C PRO A 404 49.09 -36.80 2.89
N GLU A 405 49.71 -37.33 3.96
CA GLU A 405 51.11 -37.75 3.99
C GLU A 405 51.41 -38.87 2.98
#